data_AF-A0A2N1MVY4-F1
#
_entry.id   AF-A0A2N1MVY4-F1
#
_cell.length_a   1.000
_cell.length_b   1.000
_cell.length_c   1.000
_cell.angle_alpha   90.00
_cell.angle_beta   90.00
_cell.angle_gamma   90.00
#
_symmetry.space_group_name_H-M   'P 1'
#
loop_
_entity.id
_entity.type
_entity.pdbx_description
1 polymer ?
#
loop_
_entity_poly.entity_id
_entity_poly.type
_entity_poly.pdbx_seq_one_letter_code
_entity_poly.pdbx_strand_id
1 'polypeptide(L)'
;MFDQTMIMFQKQEKSMSQIQTQIKQIRSITEKLESNIEGKKKSEWWEQYVEDGVKEIINDCLYPKEESLSLHIKRHLTVMAPEKMQKYEQPTKWNILWRRIEEKVGSYCCSYRGSLFGTIRRHTWSCLKGQLDKVDTSTSQTELAIWKSSDKVRWWYKNLETSDEDNESLLYQIVTKVFGKSATKNNTFVIKACVQNMLDPEHPKIEMDEDYIISKLIKYADDESNNNDSISVSSDDY
;
A
#
# COMPACT_ATOMS: atom_id res chain seq x y z
N MET A 1 60.36 -41.35 18.71
CA MET A 1 59.78 -40.01 18.48
C MET A 1 58.67 -40.04 17.41
N PHE A 2 58.69 -40.94 16.41
CA PHE A 2 57.65 -41.05 15.37
C PHE A 2 56.28 -41.60 15.86
N ASP A 3 56.25 -42.61 16.74
CA ASP A 3 54.98 -43.23 17.18
C ASP A 3 54.08 -42.30 17.99
N GLN A 4 54.68 -41.47 18.85
CA GLN A 4 53.93 -40.56 19.71
C GLN A 4 53.26 -39.45 18.90
N THR A 5 53.92 -38.97 17.84
CA THR A 5 53.37 -38.01 16.88
C THR A 5 52.22 -38.62 16.08
N MET A 6 52.34 -39.87 15.63
CA MET A 6 51.27 -40.57 14.90
C MET A 6 50.01 -40.77 15.77
N ILE A 7 50.18 -41.11 17.05
CA ILE A 7 49.07 -41.23 18.00
C ILE A 7 48.38 -39.88 18.23
N MET A 8 49.14 -38.77 18.31
CA MET A 8 48.57 -37.42 18.43
C MET A 8 47.76 -37.03 17.20
N PHE A 9 48.26 -37.30 15.99
CA PHE A 9 47.51 -37.04 14.74
C PHE A 9 46.22 -37.86 14.65
N GLN A 10 46.25 -39.15 14.95
CA GLN A 10 45.05 -39.99 14.96
C GLN A 10 44.02 -39.53 15.99
N LYS A 11 44.47 -39.06 17.16
CA LYS A 11 43.58 -38.49 18.18
C LYS A 11 42.95 -37.18 17.70
N GLN A 12 43.72 -36.34 17.02
CA GLN A 12 43.24 -35.08 16.45
C GLN A 12 42.23 -35.31 15.31
N GLU A 13 42.46 -36.28 14.42
CA GLU A 13 41.51 -36.66 13.36
C GLU A 13 40.18 -37.17 13.93
N LYS A 14 40.24 -38.02 14.96
CA LYS A 14 39.04 -38.50 15.66
C LYS A 14 38.26 -37.33 16.27
N SER A 15 38.92 -36.42 16.98
CA SER A 15 38.28 -35.22 17.54
C SER A 15 37.66 -34.35 16.44
N MET A 16 38.35 -34.18 15.31
CA MET A 16 37.86 -33.38 14.18
C MET A 16 36.61 -34.01 13.54
N SER A 17 36.59 -35.33 13.38
CA SER A 17 35.42 -36.07 12.86
C SER A 17 34.19 -35.96 13.79
N GLN A 18 34.42 -35.96 15.11
CA GLN A 18 33.37 -35.77 16.11
C GLN A 18 32.81 -34.34 16.04
N ILE A 19 33.67 -33.33 15.94
CA ILE A 19 33.26 -31.93 15.80
C ILE A 19 32.44 -31.73 14.51
N GLN A 20 32.88 -32.29 13.39
CA GLN A 20 32.12 -32.22 12.13
C GLN A 20 30.74 -32.87 12.23
N THR A 21 30.63 -33.98 12.97
CA THR A 21 29.36 -34.66 13.20
C THR A 21 28.43 -33.81 14.07
N GLN A 22 28.96 -33.20 15.13
CA GLN A 22 28.21 -32.28 15.99
C GLN A 22 27.74 -31.04 15.23
N ILE A 23 28.57 -30.44 14.37
CA ILE A 23 28.19 -29.29 13.54
C ILE A 23 27.01 -29.65 12.61
N LYS A 24 27.04 -30.84 11.99
CA LYS A 24 25.92 -31.31 11.15
C LYS A 24 24.64 -31.50 11.95
N GLN A 25 24.74 -32.06 13.16
CA GLN A 25 23.58 -32.21 14.05
C GLN A 25 23.00 -30.87 14.48
N ILE A 26 23.86 -29.91 14.88
CA ILE A 26 23.44 -28.55 15.24
C ILE A 26 22.72 -27.90 14.07
N ARG A 27 23.29 -27.95 12.85
CA ARG A 27 22.64 -27.36 11.66
C ARG A 27 21.26 -27.97 11.41
N SER A 28 21.12 -29.30 11.50
CA SER A 28 19.82 -29.96 11.33
C SER A 28 18.82 -29.59 12.43
N ILE A 29 19.27 -29.39 13.67
CA ILE A 29 18.43 -28.91 14.78
C ILE A 29 17.98 -27.47 14.52
N THR A 30 18.88 -26.60 14.05
CA THR A 30 18.56 -25.20 13.71
C THR A 30 17.49 -25.13 12.62
N GLU A 31 17.67 -25.85 11.50
CA GLU A 31 16.69 -25.90 10.40
C GLU A 31 15.31 -26.42 10.85
N LYS A 32 15.30 -27.43 11.74
CA LYS A 32 14.07 -27.94 12.36
C LYS A 32 13.42 -26.94 13.31
N LEU A 33 14.20 -26.14 14.04
CA LEU A 33 13.65 -25.12 14.92
C LEU A 33 13.08 -23.96 14.12
N GLU A 34 13.77 -23.50 13.08
CA GLU A 34 13.30 -22.45 12.17
C GLU A 34 11.99 -22.84 11.49
N SER A 35 11.92 -24.01 10.88
CA SER A 35 10.67 -24.53 10.27
C SER A 35 9.52 -24.71 11.27
N ASN A 36 9.82 -25.11 12.51
CA ASN A 36 8.80 -25.20 13.57
C ASN A 36 8.33 -23.83 14.07
N ILE A 37 9.18 -22.80 14.06
CA ILE A 37 8.82 -21.42 14.39
C ILE A 37 7.96 -20.82 13.28
N GLU A 38 8.35 -21.03 12.02
CA GLU A 38 7.61 -20.62 10.81
C GLU A 38 6.21 -21.24 10.81
N GLY A 39 6.11 -22.55 11.10
CA GLY A 39 4.85 -23.29 11.16
C GLY A 39 3.97 -23.04 12.39
N LYS A 40 4.46 -22.30 13.41
CA LYS A 40 3.75 -22.04 14.69
C LYS A 40 3.43 -20.58 14.97
N LYS A 41 3.56 -19.65 14.02
CA LYS A 41 2.96 -18.31 14.20
C LYS A 41 1.44 -18.45 14.25
N LYS A 42 0.89 -18.65 15.45
CA LYS A 42 -0.54 -18.40 15.70
C LYS A 42 -0.79 -16.96 15.27
N SER A 43 -1.72 -16.76 14.34
CA SER A 43 -2.19 -15.42 13.99
C SER A 43 -2.58 -14.73 15.28
N GLU A 44 -2.01 -13.56 15.54
CA GLU A 44 -2.40 -12.80 16.71
C GLU A 44 -3.88 -12.40 16.59
N TRP A 45 -4.57 -12.30 17.73
CA TRP A 45 -6.01 -12.00 17.77
C TRP A 45 -6.37 -10.68 17.08
N TRP A 46 -5.42 -9.76 16.95
CA TRP A 46 -5.61 -8.43 16.39
C TRP A 46 -5.34 -8.37 14.88
N GLU A 47 -4.71 -9.37 14.25
CA GLU A 47 -4.22 -9.26 12.87
C GLU A 47 -5.33 -8.95 11.88
N GLN A 48 -6.42 -9.73 11.89
CA GLN A 48 -7.55 -9.52 10.98
C GLN A 48 -8.22 -8.15 11.21
N TYR A 49 -8.45 -7.78 12.47
CA TYR A 49 -9.07 -6.50 12.81
C TYR A 49 -8.18 -5.30 12.45
N VAL A 50 -6.85 -5.44 12.59
CA VAL A 50 -5.92 -4.40 12.13
C VAL A 50 -5.96 -4.30 10.61
N GLU A 51 -5.98 -5.42 9.88
CA GLU A 51 -6.08 -5.40 8.42
C GLU A 51 -7.36 -4.69 7.96
N ASP A 52 -8.49 -4.97 8.61
CA ASP A 52 -9.78 -4.32 8.28
C ASP A 52 -9.77 -2.83 8.65
N GLY A 53 -9.25 -2.46 9.83
CA GLY A 53 -9.05 -1.05 10.19
C GLY A 53 -8.08 -0.30 9.26
N VAL A 54 -7.07 -0.98 8.71
CA VAL A 54 -6.18 -0.41 7.68
C VAL A 54 -6.94 -0.10 6.39
N LYS A 55 -7.85 -1.00 5.96
CA LYS A 55 -8.69 -0.76 4.78
C LYS A 55 -9.60 0.45 4.98
N GLU A 56 -10.22 0.55 6.17
CA GLU A 56 -11.09 1.66 6.54
C GLU A 56 -10.35 3.00 6.46
N ILE A 57 -9.23 3.15 7.19
CA ILE A 57 -8.49 4.43 7.20
C ILE A 57 -7.90 4.78 5.83
N ILE A 58 -7.42 3.81 5.05
CA ILE A 58 -6.84 4.10 3.71
C ILE A 58 -7.91 4.57 2.73
N ASN A 59 -9.14 4.08 2.85
CA ASN A 59 -10.25 4.57 2.03
C ASN A 59 -10.61 6.03 2.33
N ASP A 60 -10.36 6.49 3.57
CA ASP A 60 -10.58 7.89 3.95
C ASP A 60 -9.35 8.77 3.66
N CYS A 61 -8.15 8.25 3.90
CA CYS A 61 -6.87 8.93 3.75
C CYS A 61 -5.82 7.95 3.22
N LEU A 62 -5.48 8.07 1.93
CA LEU A 62 -4.59 7.13 1.23
C LEU A 62 -3.23 6.93 1.91
N TYR A 63 -2.68 8.01 2.48
CA TYR A 63 -1.40 8.06 3.18
C TYR A 63 -1.59 8.66 4.58
N PRO A 64 -2.12 7.88 5.54
CA PRO A 64 -2.37 8.40 6.88
C PRO A 64 -1.04 8.63 7.61
N LYS A 65 -0.97 9.71 8.39
CA LYS A 65 0.12 9.92 9.35
C LYS A 65 0.12 8.81 10.39
N GLU A 66 1.31 8.48 10.91
CA GLU A 66 1.48 7.38 11.88
C GLU A 66 0.57 7.54 13.11
N GLU A 67 0.45 8.76 13.65
CA GLU A 67 -0.39 9.02 14.83
C GLU A 67 -1.87 8.81 14.52
N SER A 68 -2.30 9.20 13.31
CA SER A 68 -3.69 9.01 12.85
C SER A 68 -4.00 7.54 12.63
N LEU A 69 -3.04 6.80 12.05
CA LEU A 69 -3.13 5.35 11.89
C LEU A 69 -3.22 4.64 13.24
N SER A 70 -2.30 4.93 14.17
CA SER A 70 -2.30 4.35 15.52
C SER A 70 -3.62 4.61 16.24
N LEU A 71 -4.10 5.85 16.22
CA LEU A 71 -5.34 6.24 16.87
C LEU A 71 -6.56 5.55 16.24
N HIS A 72 -6.62 5.49 14.91
CA HIS A 72 -7.72 4.82 14.21
C HIS A 72 -7.74 3.33 14.53
N ILE A 73 -6.60 2.64 14.42
CA ILE A 73 -6.51 1.21 14.75
C ILE A 73 -6.88 0.95 16.20
N LYS A 74 -6.48 1.81 17.14
CA LYS A 74 -6.91 1.69 18.54
C LYS A 74 -8.43 1.74 18.67
N ARG A 75 -9.08 2.71 18.01
CA ARG A 75 -10.55 2.86 18.01
C ARG A 75 -11.23 1.66 17.38
N HIS A 76 -10.76 1.22 16.21
CA HIS A 76 -11.30 0.07 15.50
C HIS A 76 -11.20 -1.21 16.36
N LEU A 77 -10.04 -1.50 16.95
CA LEU A 77 -9.87 -2.64 17.87
C LEU A 77 -10.77 -2.55 19.10
N THR A 78 -11.04 -1.35 19.62
CA THR A 78 -11.92 -1.15 20.78
C THR A 78 -13.37 -1.52 20.44
N VAL A 79 -13.80 -1.26 19.21
CA VAL A 79 -15.13 -1.65 18.71
C VAL A 79 -15.19 -3.15 18.43
N MET A 80 -14.19 -3.70 17.74
CA MET A 80 -14.22 -5.08 17.26
C MET A 80 -13.88 -6.13 18.32
N ALA A 81 -13.09 -5.76 19.33
CA ALA A 81 -12.63 -6.66 20.39
C ALA A 81 -12.56 -5.96 21.75
N PRO A 82 -13.70 -5.43 22.27
CA PRO A 82 -13.72 -4.60 23.49
C PRO A 82 -13.13 -5.33 24.70
N GLU A 83 -13.50 -6.60 24.92
CA GLU A 83 -12.99 -7.41 26.04
C GLU A 83 -11.47 -7.60 25.99
N LYS A 84 -10.90 -7.72 24.78
CA LYS A 84 -9.45 -7.83 24.61
C LYS A 84 -8.76 -6.48 24.81
N MET A 85 -9.45 -5.38 24.48
CA MET A 85 -8.93 -4.02 24.58
C MET A 85 -8.96 -3.42 25.98
N GLN A 86 -9.82 -3.91 26.89
CA GLN A 86 -9.86 -3.48 28.30
C GLN A 86 -8.46 -3.50 28.96
N LYS A 87 -7.66 -4.54 28.69
CA LYS A 87 -6.30 -4.65 29.25
C LYS A 87 -5.29 -3.66 28.65
N TYR A 88 -5.65 -2.93 27.59
CA TYR A 88 -4.80 -1.96 26.87
C TYR A 88 -5.29 -0.51 26.99
N GLU A 89 -6.26 -0.23 27.88
CA GLU A 89 -6.74 1.14 28.13
C GLU A 89 -5.63 2.08 28.60
N GLN A 90 -4.72 1.56 29.44
CA GLN A 90 -3.55 2.30 29.91
C GLN A 90 -2.57 2.58 28.75
N PRO A 91 -2.08 3.83 28.58
CA PRO A 91 -1.19 4.20 27.49
C PRO A 91 0.06 3.33 27.36
N THR A 92 0.68 2.95 28.49
CA THR A 92 1.86 2.09 28.51
C THR A 92 1.59 0.70 27.92
N LYS A 93 0.42 0.13 28.21
CA LYS A 93 0.00 -1.18 27.69
C LYS A 93 -0.38 -1.09 26.21
N TRP A 94 -1.06 -0.02 25.80
CA TRP A 94 -1.30 0.26 24.38
C TRP A 94 0.01 0.34 23.60
N ASN A 95 1.00 1.09 24.08
CA ASN A 95 2.28 1.26 23.38
C ASN A 95 3.02 -0.07 23.16
N ILE A 96 2.91 -1.02 24.12
CA ILE A 96 3.47 -2.37 23.97
C ILE A 96 2.74 -3.15 22.88
N LEU A 97 1.41 -3.08 22.82
CA LEU A 97 0.65 -3.73 21.76
C LEU A 97 0.93 -3.07 20.40
N TRP A 98 0.91 -1.74 20.36
CA TRP A 98 1.14 -0.96 19.15
C TRP A 98 2.49 -1.30 18.52
N ARG A 99 3.57 -1.42 19.28
CA ARG A 99 4.88 -1.82 18.73
C ARG A 99 4.83 -3.15 17.97
N ARG A 100 4.03 -4.13 18.44
CA ARG A 100 3.85 -5.43 17.76
C ARG A 100 2.97 -5.31 16.52
N ILE A 101 1.99 -4.41 16.55
CA ILE A 101 1.14 -4.09 15.40
C ILE A 101 1.97 -3.36 14.34
N GLU A 102 2.78 -2.40 14.75
CA GLU A 102 3.64 -1.55 13.93
C GLU A 102 4.59 -2.37 13.06
N GLU A 103 5.17 -3.44 13.62
CA GLU A 103 5.99 -4.42 12.89
C GLU A 103 5.29 -5.03 11.65
N LYS A 104 3.95 -5.03 11.63
CA LYS A 104 3.14 -5.61 10.53
C LYS A 104 2.31 -4.58 9.78
N VAL A 105 1.86 -3.51 10.42
CA VAL A 105 0.87 -2.58 9.87
C VAL A 105 1.35 -1.93 8.58
N GLY A 106 2.65 -1.63 8.47
CA GLY A 106 3.24 -1.13 7.22
C GLY A 106 3.04 -2.07 6.05
N SER A 107 3.16 -3.39 6.28
CA SER A 107 2.92 -4.41 5.24
C SER A 107 1.44 -4.50 4.85
N TYR A 108 0.52 -4.35 5.80
CA TYR A 108 -0.92 -4.30 5.51
C TYR A 108 -1.27 -3.06 4.69
N CYS A 109 -0.76 -1.89 5.07
CA CYS A 109 -0.96 -0.65 4.34
C CYS A 109 -0.42 -0.74 2.90
N CYS A 110 0.80 -1.27 2.73
CA CYS A 110 1.43 -1.45 1.42
C CYS A 110 0.63 -2.44 0.56
N SER A 111 0.24 -3.58 1.13
CA SER A 111 -0.51 -4.61 0.42
C SER A 111 -1.88 -4.10 -0.04
N TYR A 112 -2.61 -3.38 0.84
CA TYR A 112 -3.91 -2.83 0.49
C TYR A 112 -3.79 -1.74 -0.58
N ARG A 113 -2.83 -0.81 -0.45
CA ARG A 113 -2.55 0.20 -1.49
C ARG A 113 -2.21 -0.45 -2.83
N GLY A 114 -1.35 -1.47 -2.84
CA GLY A 114 -1.00 -2.21 -4.05
C GLY A 114 -2.22 -2.87 -4.71
N SER A 115 -3.09 -3.50 -3.91
CA SER A 115 -4.35 -4.08 -4.40
C SER A 115 -5.30 -3.02 -4.97
N LEU A 116 -5.44 -1.90 -4.26
CA LEU A 116 -6.26 -0.76 -4.68
C LEU A 116 -5.75 -0.19 -6.01
N PHE A 117 -4.46 0.12 -6.11
CA PHE A 117 -3.83 0.62 -7.33
C PHE A 117 -3.96 -0.35 -8.50
N GLY A 118 -3.79 -1.66 -8.25
CA GLY A 118 -4.03 -2.69 -9.25
C GLY A 118 -5.48 -2.67 -9.77
N THR A 119 -6.45 -2.47 -8.86
CA THR A 119 -7.87 -2.38 -9.18
C THR A 119 -8.22 -1.11 -9.95
N ILE A 120 -7.69 0.05 -9.52
CA ILE A 120 -7.84 1.32 -10.23
C ILE A 120 -7.31 1.18 -11.65
N ARG A 121 -6.06 0.73 -11.83
CA ARG A 121 -5.44 0.55 -13.16
C ARG A 121 -6.28 -0.36 -14.06
N ARG A 122 -6.82 -1.46 -13.51
CA ARG A 122 -7.69 -2.40 -14.26
C ARG A 122 -8.95 -1.71 -14.75
N HIS A 123 -9.63 -0.95 -13.89
CA HIS A 123 -10.87 -0.27 -14.25
C HIS A 123 -10.63 0.93 -15.17
N THR A 124 -9.53 1.68 -15.00
CA THR A 124 -9.10 2.73 -15.93
C THR A 124 -8.96 2.18 -17.35
N TRP A 125 -8.22 1.08 -17.53
CA TRP A 125 -8.09 0.46 -18.86
C TRP A 125 -9.39 -0.14 -19.39
N SER A 126 -10.25 -0.64 -18.50
CA SER A 126 -11.58 -1.10 -18.91
C SER A 126 -12.45 0.03 -19.44
N CYS A 127 -12.41 1.22 -18.84
CA CYS A 127 -13.20 2.37 -19.28
C CYS A 127 -12.61 3.05 -20.52
N LEU A 128 -11.29 3.01 -20.68
CA LEU A 128 -10.58 3.55 -21.86
C LEU A 128 -10.47 2.56 -23.03
N LYS A 129 -11.09 1.38 -22.91
CA LYS A 129 -11.02 0.33 -23.93
C LYS A 129 -11.59 0.85 -25.26
N GLY A 130 -10.79 0.75 -26.33
CA GLY A 130 -11.16 1.23 -27.66
C GLY A 130 -10.99 2.74 -27.85
N GLN A 131 -10.69 3.49 -26.79
CA GLN A 131 -10.39 4.92 -26.84
C GLN A 131 -8.89 5.17 -26.91
N LEU A 132 -8.11 4.38 -26.17
CA LEU A 132 -6.65 4.42 -26.14
C LEU A 132 -6.05 3.03 -26.36
N ASP A 133 -4.91 2.99 -27.03
CA ASP A 133 -4.06 1.80 -27.07
C ASP A 133 -3.49 1.56 -25.67
N LYS A 134 -3.58 0.32 -25.19
CA LYS A 134 -3.10 -0.05 -23.87
C LYS A 134 -1.59 -0.17 -23.88
N VAL A 135 -0.92 0.50 -22.94
CA VAL A 135 0.51 0.36 -22.65
C VAL A 135 0.73 -0.36 -21.32
N ASP A 136 1.91 -0.93 -21.13
CA ASP A 136 2.31 -1.62 -19.90
C ASP A 136 3.79 -1.37 -19.55
N THR A 137 4.26 -2.01 -18.47
CA THR A 137 5.61 -1.81 -17.92
C THR A 137 6.71 -2.37 -18.81
N SER A 138 6.38 -3.12 -19.86
CA SER A 138 7.33 -3.57 -20.89
C SER A 138 7.47 -2.58 -22.05
N THR A 139 6.59 -1.58 -22.14
CA THR A 139 6.67 -0.50 -23.14
C THR A 139 7.92 0.34 -22.88
N SER A 140 8.71 0.60 -23.93
CA SER A 140 9.93 1.39 -23.76
C SER A 140 9.62 2.83 -23.35
N GLN A 141 10.57 3.49 -22.67
CA GLN A 141 10.40 4.87 -22.23
C GLN A 141 10.10 5.83 -23.40
N THR A 142 10.72 5.59 -24.56
CA THR A 142 10.51 6.38 -25.78
C THR A 142 9.12 6.19 -26.35
N GLU A 143 8.66 4.94 -26.49
CA GLU A 143 7.31 4.65 -26.97
C GLU A 143 6.25 5.20 -26.02
N LEU A 144 6.49 5.09 -24.71
CA LEU A 144 5.59 5.64 -23.70
C LEU A 144 5.51 7.17 -23.79
N ALA A 145 6.64 7.86 -23.97
CA ALA A 145 6.66 9.31 -24.16
C ALA A 145 5.88 9.73 -25.43
N ILE A 146 6.03 8.99 -26.53
CA ILE A 146 5.27 9.21 -27.77
C ILE A 146 3.77 9.00 -27.53
N TRP A 147 3.40 7.89 -26.87
CA TRP A 147 2.01 7.57 -26.56
C TRP A 147 1.37 8.65 -25.68
N LYS A 148 2.03 9.06 -24.60
CA LYS A 148 1.56 10.12 -23.70
C LYS A 148 1.46 11.48 -24.38
N SER A 149 2.33 11.72 -25.36
CA SER A 149 2.30 12.93 -26.19
C SER A 149 1.22 12.88 -27.28
N SER A 150 0.46 11.80 -27.46
CA SER A 150 -0.64 11.81 -28.42
C SER A 150 -1.77 12.76 -28.00
N ASP A 151 -2.46 13.34 -28.99
CA ASP A 151 -3.58 14.25 -28.72
C ASP A 151 -4.69 13.56 -27.92
N LYS A 152 -4.95 12.27 -28.19
CA LYS A 152 -5.95 11.48 -27.48
C LYS A 152 -5.61 11.32 -25.99
N VAL A 153 -4.36 10.97 -25.66
CA VAL A 153 -3.94 10.81 -24.26
C VAL A 153 -3.96 12.16 -23.54
N ARG A 154 -3.43 13.21 -24.17
CA ARG A 154 -3.46 14.58 -23.61
C ARG A 154 -4.89 15.09 -23.41
N TRP A 155 -5.81 14.74 -24.29
CA TRP A 155 -7.22 15.08 -24.15
C TRP A 155 -7.83 14.39 -22.92
N TRP A 156 -7.64 13.07 -22.78
CA TRP A 156 -8.15 12.34 -21.62
C TRP A 156 -7.53 12.81 -20.30
N TYR A 157 -6.23 13.10 -20.28
CA TYR A 157 -5.56 13.67 -19.10
C TYR A 157 -6.23 14.96 -18.60
N LYS A 158 -6.67 15.84 -19.51
CA LYS A 158 -7.30 17.12 -19.18
C LYS A 158 -8.80 17.03 -18.91
N ASN A 159 -9.49 16.07 -19.53
CA ASN A 159 -10.96 16.03 -19.58
C ASN A 159 -11.55 14.84 -18.80
N LEU A 160 -10.88 14.36 -17.74
CA LEU A 160 -11.38 13.24 -16.93
C LEU A 160 -12.77 13.49 -16.33
N GLU A 161 -13.07 14.75 -16.00
CA GLU A 161 -14.31 15.19 -15.37
C GLU A 161 -15.39 15.61 -16.38
N THR A 162 -15.03 15.75 -17.65
CA THR A 162 -15.97 16.15 -18.71
C THR A 162 -17.00 15.05 -18.90
N SER A 163 -18.28 15.44 -18.89
CA SER A 163 -19.42 14.58 -19.21
C SER A 163 -20.09 15.13 -20.47
N ASP A 164 -20.60 14.22 -21.29
CA ASP A 164 -21.49 14.57 -22.41
C ASP A 164 -22.94 14.46 -21.92
N GLU A 165 -23.90 15.10 -22.59
CA GLU A 165 -25.32 15.11 -22.17
C GLU A 165 -25.89 13.70 -21.93
N ASP A 166 -25.39 12.69 -22.64
CA ASP A 166 -25.83 11.30 -22.56
C ASP A 166 -24.89 10.36 -21.78
N ASN A 167 -23.70 10.82 -21.36
CA ASN A 167 -22.67 9.96 -20.78
C ASN A 167 -22.00 10.55 -19.52
N GLU A 168 -21.95 9.74 -18.46
CA GLU A 168 -21.19 10.04 -17.26
C GLU A 168 -19.70 10.24 -17.58
N SER A 169 -19.05 11.16 -16.85
CA SER A 169 -17.62 11.41 -17.03
C SER A 169 -16.77 10.17 -16.79
N LEU A 170 -15.61 10.08 -17.46
CA LEU A 170 -14.70 8.95 -17.29
C LEU A 170 -14.30 8.78 -15.81
N LEU A 171 -14.05 9.88 -15.11
CA LEU A 171 -13.72 9.86 -13.69
C LEU A 171 -14.84 9.21 -12.88
N TYR A 172 -16.10 9.62 -13.10
CA TYR A 172 -17.25 9.05 -12.38
C TYR A 172 -17.42 7.55 -12.65
N GLN A 173 -17.26 7.13 -13.92
CA GLN A 173 -17.34 5.72 -14.28
C GLN A 173 -16.28 4.88 -13.56
N ILE A 174 -15.03 5.37 -13.48
CA ILE A 174 -13.96 4.66 -12.78
C ILE A 174 -14.21 4.63 -11.27
N VAL A 175 -14.59 5.76 -10.68
CA VAL A 175 -14.93 5.87 -9.24
C VAL A 175 -16.02 4.87 -8.87
N THR A 176 -17.10 4.82 -9.63
CA THR A 176 -18.23 3.91 -9.37
C THR A 176 -17.83 2.44 -9.51
N LYS A 177 -16.92 2.10 -10.42
CA LYS A 177 -16.40 0.73 -10.54
C LYS A 177 -15.47 0.31 -9.40
N VAL A 178 -14.71 1.24 -8.83
CA VAL A 178 -13.73 0.95 -7.76
C VAL A 178 -14.37 0.98 -6.37
N PHE A 179 -15.16 2.01 -6.08
CA PHE A 179 -15.71 2.28 -4.75
C PHE A 179 -17.24 2.19 -4.67
N GLY A 180 -17.92 1.97 -5.79
CA GLY A 180 -19.38 1.96 -5.85
C GLY A 180 -19.99 3.36 -5.77
N LYS A 181 -21.31 3.42 -5.60
CA LYS A 181 -22.08 4.67 -5.53
C LYS A 181 -21.86 5.45 -4.22
N SER A 182 -21.28 4.82 -3.21
CA SER A 182 -20.96 5.42 -1.91
C SER A 182 -19.57 6.04 -1.86
N ALA A 183 -18.92 6.22 -3.01
CA ALA A 183 -17.58 6.80 -3.08
C ALA A 183 -17.56 8.22 -2.47
N THR A 184 -16.55 8.48 -1.65
CA THR A 184 -16.32 9.80 -1.07
C THR A 184 -15.62 10.72 -2.06
N LYS A 185 -15.59 12.02 -1.74
CA LYS A 185 -14.80 12.99 -2.49
C LYS A 185 -13.30 12.64 -2.52
N ASN A 186 -12.76 12.18 -1.40
CA ASN A 186 -11.36 11.71 -1.33
C ASN A 186 -11.12 10.52 -2.25
N ASN A 187 -12.08 9.60 -2.36
CA ASN A 187 -11.98 8.49 -3.31
C ASN A 187 -11.89 9.02 -4.74
N THR A 188 -12.70 10.02 -5.11
CA THR A 188 -12.62 10.67 -6.43
C THR A 188 -11.25 11.31 -6.68
N PHE A 189 -10.69 12.02 -5.69
CA PHE A 189 -9.33 12.58 -5.79
C PHE A 189 -8.25 11.52 -5.97
N VAL A 190 -8.34 10.40 -5.24
CA VAL A 190 -7.41 9.27 -5.40
C VAL A 190 -7.50 8.69 -6.81
N ILE A 191 -8.70 8.45 -7.34
CA ILE A 191 -8.86 7.99 -8.73
C ILE A 191 -8.27 9.00 -9.70
N LYS A 192 -8.61 10.29 -9.55
CA LYS A 192 -8.12 11.37 -10.43
C LYS A 192 -6.58 11.40 -10.46
N ALA A 193 -5.94 11.37 -9.29
CA ALA A 193 -4.48 11.36 -9.16
C ALA A 193 -3.86 10.12 -9.82
N CYS A 194 -4.43 8.93 -9.58
CA CYS A 194 -3.92 7.67 -10.17
C CYS A 194 -4.08 7.63 -11.69
N VAL A 195 -5.21 8.11 -12.22
CA VAL A 195 -5.41 8.18 -13.68
C VAL A 195 -4.48 9.23 -14.29
N GLN A 196 -4.32 10.39 -13.65
CA GLN A 196 -3.38 11.40 -14.09
C GLN A 196 -1.94 10.88 -14.10
N ASN A 197 -1.51 10.17 -13.06
CA ASN A 197 -0.20 9.52 -13.03
C ASN A 197 0.07 8.68 -14.29
N MET A 198 -0.94 7.90 -14.72
CA MET A 198 -0.83 7.05 -15.91
C MET A 198 -0.81 7.85 -17.22
N LEU A 199 -1.53 8.96 -17.31
CA LEU A 199 -1.76 9.69 -18.57
C LEU A 199 -0.90 10.94 -18.74
N ASP A 200 -0.29 11.45 -17.67
CA ASP A 200 0.40 12.74 -17.66
C ASP A 200 1.64 12.71 -18.57
N PRO A 201 1.70 13.57 -19.61
CA PRO A 201 2.82 13.63 -20.54
C PRO A 201 4.14 14.09 -19.91
N GLU A 202 4.08 14.78 -18.77
CA GLU A 202 5.26 15.24 -18.05
C GLU A 202 5.77 14.18 -17.05
N HIS A 203 4.96 13.16 -16.75
CA HIS A 203 5.36 12.06 -15.89
C HIS A 203 5.92 10.90 -16.72
N PRO A 204 7.15 10.43 -16.50
CA PRO A 204 7.77 9.44 -17.38
C PRO A 204 7.19 8.02 -17.23
N LYS A 205 6.59 7.67 -16.09
CA LYS A 205 6.16 6.29 -15.79
C LYS A 205 4.65 6.12 -15.93
N ILE A 206 4.21 4.86 -15.98
CA ILE A 206 2.79 4.47 -15.84
C ILE A 206 2.52 3.69 -14.55
N GLU A 207 3.57 3.25 -13.88
CA GLU A 207 3.49 2.68 -12.53
C GLU A 207 3.04 3.77 -11.56
N MET A 208 2.30 3.38 -10.53
CA MET A 208 1.83 4.35 -9.52
C MET A 208 3.03 4.90 -8.76
N ASP A 209 3.27 6.20 -8.92
CA ASP A 209 4.33 6.92 -8.23
C ASP A 209 3.73 7.60 -7.00
N GLU A 210 4.23 7.23 -5.82
CA GLU A 210 3.72 7.72 -4.54
C GLU A 210 3.89 9.24 -4.41
N ASP A 211 5.05 9.77 -4.80
CA ASP A 211 5.34 11.20 -4.71
C ASP A 211 4.45 12.00 -5.67
N TYR A 212 4.24 11.49 -6.88
CA TYR A 212 3.32 12.09 -7.84
C TYR A 212 1.89 12.13 -7.28
N ILE A 213 1.40 11.00 -6.78
CA ILE A 213 0.02 10.90 -6.27
C ILE A 213 -0.15 11.82 -5.06
N ILE A 214 0.79 11.83 -4.11
CA ILE A 214 0.74 12.72 -2.94
C ILE A 214 0.70 14.18 -3.39
N SER A 215 1.56 14.59 -4.33
CA SER A 215 1.60 15.97 -4.83
C SER A 215 0.28 16.41 -5.47
N LYS A 216 -0.38 15.53 -6.23
CA LYS A 216 -1.70 15.80 -6.81
C LYS A 216 -2.79 15.91 -5.76
N LEU A 217 -2.79 15.01 -4.77
CA LEU A 217 -3.78 15.04 -3.69
C LEU A 217 -3.69 16.33 -2.86
N ILE A 218 -2.48 16.79 -2.54
CA ILE A 218 -2.26 18.07 -1.86
C ILE A 218 -2.83 19.22 -2.72
N LYS A 219 -2.47 19.26 -4.00
CA LYS A 219 -2.97 20.28 -4.93
C LYS A 219 -4.51 20.31 -4.97
N TYR A 220 -5.17 19.17 -5.07
CA TYR A 220 -6.63 19.13 -5.13
C TYR A 220 -7.29 19.62 -3.83
N ALA A 221 -6.67 19.33 -2.68
CA ALA A 221 -7.14 19.84 -1.39
C ALA A 221 -7.00 21.37 -1.30
N ASP A 222 -5.88 21.93 -1.77
CA ASP A 222 -5.63 23.38 -1.79
C ASP A 222 -6.57 24.11 -2.77
N ASP A 223 -6.78 23.55 -3.97
CA ASP A 223 -7.71 24.10 -4.97
C ASP A 223 -9.15 24.13 -4.42
N GLU A 224 -9.52 23.15 -3.59
CA GLU A 224 -10.82 23.09 -2.94
C GLU A 224 -10.98 24.14 -1.83
N SER A 225 -9.98 24.31 -0.96
CA SER A 225 -10.04 25.35 0.08
C SER A 225 -10.16 26.74 -0.51
N ASN A 226 -9.41 27.02 -1.58
CA ASN A 226 -9.44 28.32 -2.26
C ASN A 226 -10.78 28.60 -2.95
N ASN A 227 -11.44 27.56 -3.49
CA ASN A 227 -12.78 27.70 -4.08
C ASN A 227 -13.87 27.93 -3.02
N ASN A 228 -13.74 27.35 -1.82
CA ASN A 228 -14.69 27.59 -0.73
C ASN A 228 -14.53 29.00 -0.13
N ASP A 229 -13.30 29.51 -0.03
CA ASP A 229 -13.05 30.86 0.50
C ASP A 229 -13.52 31.96 -0.47
N SER A 230 -13.47 31.72 -1.78
CA SER A 230 -13.89 32.69 -2.81
C SER A 230 -15.42 32.80 -2.98
N ILE A 231 -16.19 31.79 -2.59
CA ILE A 231 -17.67 31.82 -2.61
C ILE A 231 -18.24 32.64 -1.43
N SER A 232 -17.41 32.96 -0.42
CA SER A 232 -17.85 33.71 0.77
C SER A 232 -17.89 35.24 0.60
N VAL A 233 -17.54 35.78 -0.58
CA VAL A 233 -17.59 37.23 -0.88
C VAL A 233 -18.51 37.51 -2.07
N SER A 234 -19.80 37.20 -1.91
CA SER A 234 -20.89 37.89 -2.62
C SER A 234 -22.04 38.03 -1.63
N SER A 235 -21.89 39.02 -0.74
CA SER A 235 -23.04 39.69 -0.15
C SER A 235 -23.44 40.76 -1.15
N ASP A 236 -24.20 40.35 -2.17
CA ASP A 236 -24.85 41.30 -3.06
C ASP A 236 -25.85 42.12 -2.24
N ASP A 237 -25.62 43.43 -2.27
CA ASP A 237 -26.55 44.48 -1.88
C ASP A 237 -27.95 44.20 -2.43
N TYR A 238 -28.97 44.28 -1.56
CA TYR A 238 -30.25 44.97 -1.78
C TYR A 238 -31.05 45.11 -0.47
#